data_AF-A0A0H5QKB5-F1
#
_entry.id   AF-A0A0H5QKB5-F1
#
_cell.length_a   1.000
_cell.length_b   1.000
_cell.length_c   1.000
_cell.angle_alpha   90.00
_cell.angle_beta   90.00
_cell.angle_gamma   90.00
#
_symmetry.space_group_name_H-M   'P 1'
#
loop_
_entity.id
_entity.type
_entity.pdbx_description
1 polymer ?
#
loop_
_entity_poly.entity_id
_entity_poly.type
_entity_poly.pdbx_seq_one_letter_code
_entity_poly.pdbx_strand_id
1 'polypeptide(L)'
;MRFIVSAILVISFTGVANSATGVLGTRWADKTDEGGCSLPQGNYFTGDALALGLQSSLGDLKYVPAMCGQVYTVQCEGGPEVEVIVAGQCLSTSCGIDMIGPTWSKATNGASPG
;
A
#
# COMPACT_ATOMS: atom_id res chain seq x y z
N MET A 1 8.49 9.14 13.94
CA MET A 1 9.50 9.12 12.86
C MET A 1 8.86 8.60 11.57
N ARG A 2 9.59 8.53 10.45
CA ARG A 2 9.17 7.88 9.18
C ARG A 2 10.16 6.77 8.86
N PHE A 3 9.66 5.55 8.68
CA PHE A 3 10.50 4.36 8.53
C PHE A 3 10.87 4.15 7.06
N ILE A 4 12.00 3.49 6.82
CA ILE A 4 12.46 3.14 5.47
C ILE A 4 12.67 1.62 5.41
N VAL A 5 11.58 0.90 5.15
CA VAL A 5 11.66 -0.49 4.67
C VAL A 5 11.94 -0.40 3.17
N SER A 6 13.12 -0.85 2.74
CA SER A 6 13.51 -0.85 1.32
C SER A 6 13.08 -2.16 0.67
N ALA A 7 11.79 -2.46 0.84
CA ALA A 7 11.22 -3.73 0.43
C ALA A 7 11.38 -3.96 -1.08
N ILE A 8 11.62 -5.23 -1.44
CA ILE A 8 11.25 -5.77 -2.75
C ILE A 8 9.72 -5.89 -2.77
N LEU A 9 9.05 -4.73 -2.73
CA LEU A 9 7.59 -4.60 -2.71
C LEU A 9 7.05 -4.85 -4.10
N VAL A 10 6.82 -6.13 -4.40
CA VAL A 10 6.07 -6.55 -5.58
C VAL A 10 4.61 -6.12 -5.39
N ILE A 11 4.26 -4.96 -5.95
CA ILE A 11 2.86 -4.54 -6.12
C ILE A 11 2.36 -5.16 -7.42
N SER A 12 1.54 -6.22 -7.37
CA SER A 12 1.03 -6.90 -8.59
C SER A 12 -0.48 -6.71 -8.74
N PHE A 13 -0.93 -6.42 -9.97
CA PHE A 13 -2.35 -6.34 -10.33
C PHE A 13 -2.83 -7.68 -10.93
N THR A 14 -3.96 -8.21 -10.46
CA THR A 14 -4.43 -9.57 -10.83
C THR A 14 -4.81 -9.74 -12.31
N GLY A 15 -4.94 -8.64 -13.07
CA GLY A 15 -5.23 -8.66 -14.51
C GLY A 15 -4.12 -8.13 -15.44
N VAL A 16 -3.00 -7.60 -14.93
CA VAL A 16 -1.94 -6.98 -15.74
C VAL A 16 -0.58 -7.15 -15.05
N ALA A 17 0.42 -7.66 -15.78
CA ALA A 17 1.75 -8.01 -15.25
C ALA A 17 2.68 -6.79 -14.99
N ASN A 18 2.14 -5.73 -14.40
CA ASN A 18 2.92 -4.59 -13.91
C ASN A 18 3.32 -4.86 -12.46
N SER A 19 4.63 -4.77 -12.16
CA SER A 19 5.15 -4.86 -10.80
C SER A 19 6.20 -3.79 -10.51
N ALA A 20 6.08 -3.18 -9.33
CA ALA A 20 7.12 -2.34 -8.74
C ALA A 20 8.07 -3.19 -7.88
N THR A 21 9.24 -2.65 -7.52
CA THR A 21 10.13 -3.13 -6.45
C THR A 21 10.95 -1.95 -5.90
N GLY A 22 11.52 -2.04 -4.69
CA GLY A 22 12.28 -0.92 -4.10
C GLY A 22 11.39 0.28 -3.77
N VAL A 23 10.14 0.01 -3.38
CA VAL A 23 9.14 1.01 -3.00
C VAL A 23 9.17 1.19 -1.49
N LEU A 24 9.11 2.45 -1.04
CA LEU A 24 9.04 2.80 0.37
C LEU A 24 7.69 2.37 0.95
N GLY A 25 7.70 1.50 1.95
CA GLY A 25 6.54 1.24 2.80
C GLY A 25 6.55 2.08 4.07
N THR A 26 5.45 2.77 4.37
CA THR A 26 5.18 3.43 5.67
C THR A 26 3.82 2.99 6.25
N ARG A 27 3.42 3.56 7.39
CA ARG A 27 2.11 3.36 8.03
C ARG A 27 1.52 4.71 8.45
N TRP A 28 0.23 4.98 8.12
CA TRP A 28 -0.43 6.25 8.45
C TRP A 28 -1.36 6.19 9.66
N ALA A 29 -2.09 5.09 9.85
CA ALA A 29 -3.15 4.96 10.87
C ALA A 29 -3.36 3.52 11.32
N ASP A 30 -4.19 3.32 12.34
CA ASP A 30 -4.56 1.99 12.87
C ASP A 30 -5.72 1.33 12.10
N LYS A 31 -6.47 2.12 11.33
CA LYS A 31 -7.57 1.71 10.47
C LYS A 31 -7.68 2.69 9.30
N THR A 32 -8.43 2.34 8.27
CA THR A 32 -8.84 3.34 7.26
C THR A 32 -9.81 4.34 7.89
N ASP A 33 -9.70 5.59 7.45
CA ASP A 33 -10.77 6.58 7.52
C ASP A 33 -11.56 6.55 6.18
N GLU A 34 -12.35 7.59 5.91
CA GLU A 34 -13.09 7.72 4.64
C GLU A 34 -12.17 7.91 3.42
N GLY A 35 -10.91 8.27 3.66
CA GLY A 35 -9.81 8.12 2.72
C GLY A 35 -9.77 9.12 1.57
N GLY A 36 -8.62 9.16 0.89
CA GLY A 36 -8.45 9.94 -0.34
C GLY A 36 -9.25 9.39 -1.54
N CYS A 37 -9.87 8.22 -1.39
CA CYS A 37 -10.65 7.54 -2.42
C CYS A 37 -12.18 7.54 -2.16
N SER A 38 -12.66 8.11 -1.03
CA SER A 38 -14.08 8.16 -0.67
C SER A 38 -14.82 6.82 -0.79
N LEU A 39 -14.15 5.73 -0.39
CA LEU A 39 -14.66 4.38 -0.60
C LEU A 39 -15.87 4.09 0.32
N PRO A 40 -17.02 3.62 -0.19
CA PRO A 40 -18.20 3.29 0.63
C PRO A 40 -17.86 2.25 1.72
N GLN A 41 -18.12 2.59 2.99
CA GLN A 41 -17.68 1.85 4.19
C GLN A 41 -18.19 0.39 4.33
N GLY A 42 -18.97 -0.13 3.38
CA GLY A 42 -19.56 -1.46 3.42
C GLY A 42 -18.86 -2.48 2.51
N ASN A 43 -18.33 -3.55 3.12
CA ASN A 43 -17.98 -4.82 2.48
C ASN A 43 -16.89 -4.79 1.39
N TYR A 44 -15.75 -4.14 1.66
CA TYR A 44 -14.51 -4.50 0.96
C TYR A 44 -14.01 -5.88 1.43
N PHE A 45 -13.66 -6.72 0.47
CA PHE A 45 -13.30 -8.12 0.70
C PHE A 45 -12.00 -8.28 1.51
N THR A 46 -11.05 -7.37 1.30
CA THR A 46 -9.81 -7.27 2.06
C THR A 46 -9.99 -6.35 3.27
N GLY A 47 -9.85 -6.89 4.48
CA GLY A 47 -9.72 -6.10 5.72
C GLY A 47 -8.38 -5.38 5.87
N ASP A 48 -7.73 -5.11 4.74
CA ASP A 48 -6.36 -4.64 4.59
C ASP A 48 -6.31 -3.59 3.47
N ALA A 49 -5.58 -2.50 3.70
CA ALA A 49 -5.65 -1.30 2.88
C ALA A 49 -4.33 -0.52 2.85
N LEU A 50 -4.08 0.14 1.71
CA LEU A 50 -3.00 1.11 1.54
C LEU A 50 -3.48 2.43 0.93
N ALA A 51 -2.69 3.48 1.14
CA ALA A 51 -2.70 4.71 0.38
C ALA A 51 -1.52 4.71 -0.59
N LEU A 52 -1.77 4.98 -1.87
CA LEU A 52 -0.76 4.87 -2.93
C LEU A 52 -0.11 6.24 -3.21
N GLY A 53 1.21 6.26 -3.42
CA GLY A 53 1.99 7.49 -3.53
C GLY A 53 2.50 7.84 -4.92
N LEU A 54 3.55 8.68 -4.98
CA LEU A 54 4.13 9.22 -6.22
C LEU A 54 5.65 8.94 -6.35
N GLN A 55 6.23 8.10 -5.48
CA GLN A 55 7.64 7.69 -5.56
C GLN A 55 8.01 7.14 -6.94
N SER A 56 9.23 7.44 -7.40
CA SER A 56 9.74 7.02 -8.71
C SER A 56 9.64 5.51 -8.95
N SER A 57 10.05 4.69 -7.97
CA SER A 57 10.10 3.22 -8.04
C SER A 57 8.74 2.51 -8.15
N LEU A 58 7.62 3.22 -7.94
CA LEU A 58 6.29 2.71 -8.29
C LEU A 58 6.11 2.50 -9.81
N GLY A 59 6.95 3.11 -10.66
CA GLY A 59 6.81 3.00 -12.12
C GLY A 59 5.44 3.51 -12.59
N ASP A 60 4.67 2.66 -13.26
CA ASP A 60 3.29 2.93 -13.71
C ASP A 60 2.24 2.71 -12.61
N LEU A 61 2.64 2.18 -11.45
CA LEU A 61 1.80 1.98 -10.27
C LEU A 61 1.82 3.22 -9.34
N LYS A 62 2.15 4.41 -9.88
CA LYS A 62 1.94 5.67 -9.18
C LYS A 62 0.45 5.93 -9.05
N TYR A 63 0.05 6.62 -7.99
CA TYR A 63 -1.35 6.95 -7.77
C TYR A 63 -1.93 7.81 -8.90
N VAL A 64 -3.04 7.33 -9.44
CA VAL A 64 -4.03 8.09 -10.20
C VAL A 64 -5.43 7.71 -9.65
N PRO A 65 -6.46 8.55 -9.79
CA PRO A 65 -7.79 8.27 -9.22
C PRO A 65 -8.41 6.93 -9.66
N ALA A 66 -8.05 6.40 -10.83
CA ALA A 66 -8.51 5.09 -11.31
C ALA A 66 -7.95 3.89 -10.51
N MET A 67 -6.93 4.11 -9.67
CA MET A 67 -6.40 3.08 -8.76
C MET A 67 -7.27 2.91 -7.50
N CYS A 68 -8.14 3.88 -7.16
CA CYS A 68 -9.02 3.79 -6.00
C CYS A 68 -9.94 2.56 -6.07
N GLY A 69 -9.97 1.78 -4.99
CA GLY A 69 -10.76 0.55 -4.93
C GLY A 69 -10.16 -0.66 -5.66
N GLN A 70 -9.02 -0.50 -6.34
CA GLN A 70 -8.28 -1.64 -6.91
C GLN A 70 -7.61 -2.46 -5.81
N VAL A 71 -7.51 -3.77 -6.03
CA VAL A 71 -6.79 -4.71 -5.15
C VAL A 71 -5.45 -5.06 -5.77
N TYR A 72 -4.40 -5.06 -4.95
CA TYR A 72 -3.06 -5.49 -5.29
C TYR A 72 -2.55 -6.49 -4.27
N THR A 73 -1.60 -7.33 -4.65
CA THR A 73 -0.73 -8.02 -3.67
C THR A 73 0.38 -7.07 -3.22
N VAL A 74 0.76 -7.10 -1.94
CA VAL A 74 2.01 -6.50 -1.42
C VAL A 74 2.79 -7.51 -0.59
N GLN A 75 4.12 -7.39 -0.59
CA GLN A 75 5.04 -8.18 0.24
C GLN A 75 6.19 -7.30 0.75
N CYS A 76 6.54 -7.38 2.04
CA CYS A 76 7.68 -6.64 2.59
C CYS A 76 8.76 -7.58 3.14
N GLU A 77 9.99 -7.46 2.64
CA GLU A 77 11.24 -8.05 3.17
C GLU A 77 11.11 -9.49 3.73
N GLY A 78 10.58 -10.41 2.92
CA GLY A 78 10.45 -11.83 3.28
C GLY A 78 9.25 -12.19 4.15
N GLY A 79 8.40 -11.20 4.50
CA GLY A 79 7.07 -11.42 5.04
C GLY A 79 6.09 -12.07 4.04
N PRO A 80 4.85 -12.36 4.48
CA PRO A 80 3.82 -12.93 3.61
C PRO A 80 3.36 -11.94 2.55
N GLU A 81 2.84 -12.46 1.45
CA GLU A 81 1.99 -11.71 0.53
C GLU A 81 0.65 -11.35 1.23
N VAL A 82 0.18 -10.13 1.02
CA VAL A 82 -1.08 -9.61 1.56
C VAL A 82 -1.86 -8.94 0.42
N GLU A 83 -3.13 -9.34 0.22
CA GLU A 83 -4.04 -8.62 -0.67
C GLU A 83 -4.53 -7.34 0.02
N VAL A 84 -4.39 -6.20 -0.66
CA VAL A 84 -4.66 -4.86 -0.13
C VAL A 84 -5.46 -4.03 -1.11
N ILE A 85 -6.44 -3.27 -0.61
CA ILE A 85 -7.17 -2.30 -1.43
C ILE A 85 -6.54 -0.92 -1.36
N VAL A 86 -6.53 -0.19 -2.48
CA VAL A 86 -6.16 1.24 -2.49
C VAL A 86 -7.33 2.06 -1.94
N ALA A 87 -7.25 2.41 -0.66
CA ALA A 87 -8.24 3.21 0.06
C ALA A 87 -7.90 4.71 0.12
N GLY A 88 -6.70 5.11 -0.30
CA GLY A 88 -6.29 6.51 -0.27
C GLY A 88 -5.11 6.87 -1.16
N GLN A 89 -4.65 8.10 -1.00
CA GLN A 89 -3.57 8.70 -1.76
C GLN A 89 -2.53 9.32 -0.82
N CYS A 90 -1.25 9.15 -1.14
CA CYS A 90 -0.11 9.71 -0.40
C CYS A 90 0.71 10.58 -1.36
N LEU A 91 0.20 11.77 -1.71
CA LEU A 91 0.66 12.60 -2.85
C LEU A 91 2.04 13.29 -2.67
N SER A 92 3.01 12.61 -2.07
CA SER A 92 4.41 13.02 -2.03
C SER A 92 5.26 12.14 -2.94
N THR A 93 6.20 12.74 -3.65
CA THR A 93 7.29 12.03 -4.36
C THR A 93 8.21 11.24 -3.41
N SER A 94 8.13 11.50 -2.10
CA SER A 94 8.80 10.71 -1.05
C SER A 94 7.96 9.55 -0.51
N CYS A 95 6.75 9.32 -1.02
CA CYS A 95 5.84 8.27 -0.54
C CYS A 95 5.62 7.20 -1.62
N GLY A 96 5.85 5.94 -1.25
CA GLY A 96 5.62 4.76 -2.09
C GLY A 96 4.23 4.18 -1.83
N ILE A 97 4.12 3.38 -0.77
CA ILE A 97 2.85 3.01 -0.17
C ILE A 97 2.82 3.40 1.31
N ASP A 98 1.66 3.82 1.79
CA ASP A 98 1.37 4.01 3.20
C ASP A 98 0.31 2.97 3.60
N MET A 99 0.48 2.23 4.71
CA MET A 99 -0.42 1.13 5.10
C MET A 99 -1.21 1.42 6.39
N ILE A 100 -2.34 0.75 6.59
CA ILE A 100 -2.98 0.68 7.90
C ILE A 100 -2.25 -0.30 8.82
N GLY A 101 -2.34 -0.10 10.14
CA GLY A 101 -1.62 -0.90 11.15
C GLY A 101 -1.77 -2.42 11.03
N PRO A 102 -2.99 -2.98 10.81
CA PRO A 102 -3.17 -4.41 10.56
C PRO A 102 -2.40 -4.92 9.34
N THR A 103 -2.45 -4.18 8.23
CA THR A 103 -1.79 -4.50 6.97
C THR A 103 -0.28 -4.42 7.08
N TRP A 104 0.24 -3.35 7.70
CA TRP A 104 1.66 -3.22 8.06
C TRP A 104 2.13 -4.43 8.85
N SER A 105 1.39 -4.80 9.90
CA SER A 105 1.76 -5.90 10.80
C SER A 105 1.79 -7.25 10.10
N LYS A 106 0.89 -7.48 9.13
CA LYS A 106 0.92 -8.69 8.28
C LYS A 106 2.11 -8.66 7.32
N ALA A 107 2.16 -7.67 6.44
CA ALA A 107 3.13 -7.61 5.33
C ALA A 107 4.59 -7.57 5.81
N THR A 108 4.85 -6.96 6.96
CA THR A 108 6.20 -6.81 7.55
C THR A 108 6.52 -7.81 8.67
N ASN A 109 5.64 -8.79 8.94
CA ASN A 109 5.74 -9.69 10.10
C ASN A 109 5.96 -8.93 11.44
N GLY A 110 5.22 -7.83 11.62
CA GLY A 110 5.26 -7.01 12.83
C GLY A 110 6.53 -6.16 13.01
N ALA A 111 7.28 -5.87 11.95
CA ALA A 111 8.46 -5.00 12.04
C ALA A 111 8.13 -3.65 12.68
N SER A 112 9.02 -3.16 13.54
CA SER A 112 8.80 -1.94 14.33
C SER A 112 8.47 -0.74 13.43
N PRO A 113 7.28 -0.13 13.56
CA PRO A 113 6.94 1.06 12.78
C PRO A 113 7.64 2.28 13.38
N GLY A 114 8.66 2.73 12.61
CA GLY A 114 10.35 4.95 12.11
C GLY A 114 11.87 5.19 12.37
#